data_AF-A0A6G0CXL1-F1
#
_entry.id   AF-A0A6G0CXL1-F1
#
_cell.length_a   1.000
_cell.length_b   1.000
_cell.length_c   1.000
_cell.angle_alpha   90.00
_cell.angle_beta   90.00
_cell.angle_gamma   90.00
#
_symmetry.space_group_name_H-M   'P 1'
#
loop_
_entity.id
_entity.type
_entity.pdbx_description
1 polymer ?
#
loop_
_entity_poly.entity_id
_entity_poly.type
_entity_poly.pdbx_seq_one_letter_code
_entity_poly.pdbx_strand_id
1 'polypeptide(L)'
;GFSDYKILETKEYPHVIRLACFQHCKRKFLDIQANKDAQRIIEIINRLYRKEHEIPPEYTPKQILEYRKKYAPPILAELKENLLVIQAKKTTLPKSNLGKAVNYTLNEYPALCNYMIKPEYELDNNAIERINRYISLSRRNSLFCGSHQGAKRAALIYSLACSCRLNGINTFEYFKDILNKFIMVNPNTNKKYIRELLPDKWKK
;
A
#
# COMPACT_ATOMS: atom_id res chain seq x y z
N GLY A 1 10.55 8.55 3.23
CA GLY A 1 9.23 8.13 2.72
C GLY A 1 9.02 6.68 3.05
N PHE A 2 8.13 6.41 4.00
CA PHE A 2 7.80 5.11 4.62
C PHE A 2 8.87 4.42 5.48
N SER A 3 10.10 4.96 5.59
CA SER A 3 11.13 4.50 6.53
C SER A 3 10.62 4.41 7.98
N ASP A 4 9.72 5.33 8.34
CA ASP A 4 9.27 5.52 9.72
C ASP A 4 8.30 4.42 10.15
N TYR A 5 7.67 3.70 9.19
CA TYR A 5 6.80 2.56 9.51
C TYR A 5 7.57 1.30 9.89
N LYS A 6 8.91 1.29 9.78
CA LYS A 6 9.73 0.20 10.35
C LYS A 6 9.62 0.16 11.88
N ILE A 7 9.22 1.26 12.52
CA ILE A 7 8.91 1.27 13.96
C ILE A 7 7.79 0.31 14.33
N LEU A 8 6.91 -0.04 13.37
CA LEU A 8 5.83 -0.99 13.59
C LEU A 8 6.30 -2.45 13.51
N GLU A 9 7.53 -2.73 13.05
CA GLU A 9 8.14 -4.06 13.07
C GLU A 9 8.90 -4.33 14.38
N THR A 10 8.45 -3.72 15.49
CA THR A 10 9.09 -3.84 16.81
C THR A 10 8.29 -4.77 17.72
N LYS A 11 8.91 -5.19 18.84
CA LYS A 11 8.24 -6.00 19.87
C LYS A 11 7.01 -5.31 20.49
N GLU A 12 6.88 -4.00 20.33
CA GLU A 12 5.75 -3.21 20.80
C GLU A 12 4.46 -3.52 20.01
N TYR A 13 4.59 -3.95 18.74
CA TYR A 13 3.47 -4.27 17.85
C TYR A 13 3.59 -5.70 17.29
N PRO A 14 3.54 -6.74 18.14
CA PRO A 14 3.88 -8.11 17.76
C PRO A 14 2.92 -8.74 16.74
N HIS A 15 1.75 -8.14 16.53
CA HIS A 15 0.73 -8.62 15.58
C HIS A 15 0.72 -7.83 14.26
N VAL A 16 1.58 -6.82 14.13
CA VAL A 16 1.65 -6.00 12.91
C VAL A 16 2.67 -6.61 11.96
N ILE A 17 2.21 -6.91 10.74
CA ILE A 17 3.06 -7.35 9.64
C ILE A 17 3.18 -6.19 8.67
N ARG A 18 4.40 -5.73 8.42
CA ARG A 18 4.65 -4.70 7.41
C ARG A 18 4.71 -5.33 6.03
N LEU A 19 4.06 -4.68 5.08
CA LEU A 19 4.18 -5.00 3.66
C LEU A 19 4.98 -3.88 3.00
N ALA A 20 6.11 -4.24 2.39
CA ALA A 20 6.83 -3.31 1.53
C ALA A 20 6.22 -3.32 0.13
N CYS A 21 6.42 -2.23 -0.62
CA CYS A 21 5.84 -2.04 -1.93
C CYS A 21 6.89 -2.27 -3.02
N PHE A 22 6.66 -3.25 -3.91
CA PHE A 22 7.56 -3.55 -5.02
C PHE A 22 7.69 -2.39 -5.99
N GLN A 23 6.62 -1.63 -6.23
CA GLN A 23 6.63 -0.48 -7.13
C GLN A 23 7.60 0.62 -6.66
N HIS A 24 7.69 0.88 -5.35
CA HIS A 24 8.67 1.83 -4.80
C HIS A 24 10.11 1.38 -5.01
N CYS A 25 10.38 0.08 -4.83
CA CYS A 25 11.71 -0.48 -5.07
C CYS A 25 12.04 -0.41 -6.57
N LYS A 26 11.14 -0.89 -7.41
CA LYS A 26 11.25 -0.88 -8.89
C LYS A 26 11.47 0.53 -9.43
N ARG A 27 10.75 1.53 -8.92
CA ARG A 27 10.88 2.93 -9.37
C ARG A 27 12.30 3.46 -9.22
N LYS A 28 13.00 3.12 -8.14
CA LYS A 28 14.39 3.53 -7.92
C LYS A 28 15.35 2.98 -8.97
N PHE A 29 15.07 1.81 -9.53
CA PHE A 29 15.83 1.25 -10.64
C PHE A 29 15.41 1.87 -11.98
N LEU A 30 14.11 2.14 -12.18
CA LEU A 30 13.61 2.80 -13.40
C LEU A 30 14.18 4.21 -13.60
N ASP A 31 14.41 4.93 -12.50
CA ASP A 31 15.01 6.27 -12.55
C ASP A 31 16.52 6.23 -12.92
N ILE A 32 17.14 5.05 -13.04
CA ILE A 32 18.52 4.87 -13.48
C ILE A 32 18.55 4.53 -14.97
N GLN A 33 19.00 5.48 -15.80
CA GLN A 33 19.08 5.31 -17.25
C GLN A 33 20.30 4.47 -17.67
N ALA A 34 20.15 3.73 -18.77
CA ALA A 34 21.23 3.01 -19.47
C ALA A 34 22.11 2.08 -18.58
N ASN A 35 21.55 1.52 -17.51
CA ASN A 35 22.28 0.63 -16.61
C ASN A 35 21.73 -0.81 -16.69
N LYS A 36 22.57 -1.76 -17.13
CA LYS A 36 22.19 -3.17 -17.32
C LYS A 36 21.78 -3.86 -16.02
N ASP A 37 22.43 -3.53 -14.90
CA ASP A 37 22.09 -4.11 -13.60
C ASP A 37 20.72 -3.64 -13.13
N ALA A 38 20.41 -2.35 -13.29
CA ALA A 38 19.09 -1.80 -12.98
C ALA A 38 17.99 -2.44 -13.85
N GLN A 39 18.23 -2.59 -15.16
CA GLN A 39 17.33 -3.28 -16.08
C GLN A 39 17.07 -4.73 -15.66
N ARG A 40 18.12 -5.47 -15.29
CA ARG A 40 18.00 -6.86 -14.82
C ARG A 40 17.11 -6.97 -13.59
N ILE A 41 17.28 -6.08 -12.61
CA ILE A 41 16.42 -6.06 -11.41
C ILE A 41 14.96 -5.75 -11.77
N ILE A 42 14.72 -4.81 -12.68
CA ILE A 42 13.37 -4.47 -13.16
C ILE A 42 12.71 -5.69 -13.82
N GLU A 43 13.44 -6.43 -14.65
CA GLU A 43 12.94 -7.65 -15.31
C GLU A 43 12.54 -8.74 -14.32
N ILE A 44 13.34 -8.95 -13.27
CA ILE A 44 13.04 -9.91 -12.21
C ILE A 44 11.76 -9.49 -11.47
N ILE A 45 11.64 -8.22 -11.07
CA ILE A 45 10.43 -7.72 -10.40
C ILE A 45 9.21 -7.86 -11.33
N ASN A 46 9.35 -7.57 -12.62
CA ASN A 46 8.26 -7.72 -13.59
C ASN A 46 7.77 -9.17 -13.74
N ARG A 47 8.59 -10.18 -13.47
CA ARG A 47 8.14 -11.59 -13.45
C ARG A 47 7.14 -11.85 -12.33
N LEU A 48 7.29 -11.22 -11.16
CA LEU A 48 6.31 -11.32 -10.08
C LEU A 48 4.96 -10.74 -10.52
N TYR A 49 4.97 -9.54 -11.10
CA TYR A 49 3.75 -8.90 -11.62
C TYR A 49 3.07 -9.72 -12.71
N ARG A 50 3.83 -10.28 -13.67
CA ARG A 50 3.28 -11.16 -14.69
C ARG A 50 2.60 -12.39 -14.07
N LYS A 51 3.24 -13.00 -13.08
CA LYS A 51 2.66 -14.15 -12.38
C LYS A 51 1.40 -13.80 -11.60
N GLU A 52 1.35 -12.66 -10.93
CA GLU A 52 0.11 -12.19 -10.30
C GLU A 52 -1.01 -11.94 -11.31
N HIS A 53 -0.71 -11.40 -12.50
CA HIS A 53 -1.72 -11.21 -13.56
C HIS A 53 -2.22 -12.52 -14.18
N GLU A 54 -1.47 -13.62 -14.07
CA GLU A 54 -1.89 -14.95 -14.52
C GLU A 54 -2.88 -15.61 -13.54
N ILE A 55 -3.12 -15.03 -12.36
CA ILE A 55 -4.06 -15.57 -11.37
C ILE A 55 -5.49 -15.36 -11.88
N PRO A 56 -6.27 -16.44 -12.10
CA PRO A 56 -7.65 -16.31 -12.53
C PRO A 56 -8.54 -15.67 -11.46
N PRO A 57 -9.54 -14.84 -11.85
CA PRO A 57 -10.44 -14.18 -10.90
C PRO A 57 -11.28 -15.14 -10.06
N GLU A 58 -11.50 -16.37 -10.53
CA GLU A 58 -12.22 -17.44 -9.86
C GLU A 58 -11.39 -18.19 -8.80
N TYR A 59 -10.07 -17.94 -8.71
CA TYR A 59 -9.25 -18.60 -7.70
C TYR A 59 -9.71 -18.24 -6.28
N THR A 60 -9.90 -19.27 -5.47
CA THR A 60 -10.13 -19.11 -4.04
C THR A 60 -8.89 -18.52 -3.35
N PRO A 61 -9.04 -17.87 -2.17
CA PRO A 61 -7.92 -17.39 -1.36
C PRO A 61 -6.83 -18.45 -1.11
N LYS A 62 -7.22 -19.71 -0.94
CA LYS A 62 -6.29 -20.84 -0.76
C LYS A 62 -5.48 -21.12 -2.04
N GLN A 63 -6.14 -21.15 -3.19
CA GLN A 63 -5.48 -21.38 -4.49
C GLN A 63 -4.50 -20.25 -4.84
N ILE A 64 -4.85 -19.00 -4.54
CA ILE A 64 -3.96 -17.84 -4.69
C ILE A 64 -2.67 -18.06 -3.88
N LEU A 65 -2.79 -18.41 -2.60
CA LEU A 65 -1.64 -18.66 -1.74
C LEU A 65 -0.79 -19.83 -2.22
N GLU A 66 -1.42 -20.94 -2.60
CA GLU A 66 -0.71 -22.12 -3.12
C GLU A 66 0.06 -21.79 -4.41
N TYR A 67 -0.55 -21.00 -5.30
CA TYR A 67 0.11 -20.53 -6.51
C TYR A 67 1.30 -19.62 -6.21
N ARG A 68 1.12 -18.61 -5.33
CA ARG A 68 2.20 -17.73 -4.86
C ARG A 68 3.36 -18.51 -4.27
N LYS A 69 3.09 -19.47 -3.38
CA LYS A 69 4.12 -20.31 -2.75
C LYS A 69 4.92 -21.14 -3.76
N LYS A 70 4.39 -21.41 -4.95
CA LYS A 70 5.12 -22.11 -6.02
C LYS A 70 6.01 -21.17 -6.83
N TYR A 71 5.45 -20.06 -7.33
CA TYR A 71 6.17 -19.22 -8.30
C TYR A 71 7.07 -18.16 -7.64
N ALA A 72 6.68 -17.62 -6.48
CA ALA A 72 7.31 -16.43 -5.92
C ALA A 72 8.66 -16.69 -5.23
N PRO A 73 8.84 -17.75 -4.42
CA PRO A 73 10.11 -18.01 -3.74
C PRO A 73 11.34 -18.05 -4.67
N PRO A 74 11.32 -18.77 -5.81
CA PRO A 74 12.49 -18.78 -6.69
C PRO A 74 12.79 -17.41 -7.32
N ILE A 75 11.75 -16.63 -7.67
CA ILE A 75 11.93 -15.29 -8.25
C ILE A 75 12.49 -14.30 -7.19
N LEU A 76 12.02 -14.40 -5.95
CA LEU A 76 12.52 -13.57 -4.84
C LEU A 76 13.95 -13.94 -4.46
N ALA A 77 14.29 -15.23 -4.45
CA ALA A 77 15.65 -15.68 -4.23
C ALA A 77 16.60 -15.11 -5.31
N GLU A 78 16.22 -15.22 -6.59
CA GLU A 78 16.95 -14.63 -7.70
C GLU A 78 17.10 -13.11 -7.56
N LEU A 79 16.03 -12.42 -7.16
CA LEU A 79 16.07 -10.98 -6.89
C LEU A 79 17.11 -10.65 -5.82
N LYS A 80 17.08 -11.36 -4.68
CA LYS A 80 18.02 -11.13 -3.57
C LYS A 80 19.46 -11.39 -3.99
N GLU A 81 19.70 -12.48 -4.70
CA GLU A 81 21.03 -12.85 -5.19
C GLU A 81 21.59 -11.79 -6.13
N ASN A 82 20.81 -11.34 -7.12
CA ASN A 82 21.24 -10.30 -8.05
C ASN A 82 21.54 -8.98 -7.31
N LEU A 83 20.72 -8.60 -6.33
CA LEU A 83 20.97 -7.42 -5.50
C LEU A 83 22.28 -7.53 -4.72
N LEU A 84 22.56 -8.68 -4.10
CA LEU A 84 23.81 -8.91 -3.36
C LEU A 84 25.04 -8.91 -4.29
N VAL A 85 24.93 -9.53 -5.47
CA VAL A 85 25.98 -9.51 -6.49
C VAL A 85 26.28 -8.07 -6.92
N ILE A 86 25.26 -7.26 -7.20
CA ILE A 86 25.44 -5.85 -7.59
C ILE A 86 26.06 -5.04 -6.44
N GLN A 87 25.61 -5.28 -5.20
CA GLN A 87 26.13 -4.61 -4.00
C GLN A 87 27.63 -4.89 -3.79
N ALA A 88 28.09 -6.10 -4.09
CA ALA A 88 29.48 -6.52 -3.91
C ALA A 88 30.44 -5.99 -4.99
N LYS A 89 29.93 -5.47 -6.13
CA LYS A 89 30.78 -4.92 -7.19
C LYS A 89 31.51 -3.67 -6.68
N LYS A 90 32.83 -3.60 -6.87
CA LYS A 90 33.65 -2.42 -6.54
C LYS A 90 33.18 -1.13 -7.26
N THR A 91 32.53 -1.28 -8.41
CA THR A 91 31.97 -0.16 -9.19
C THR A 91 30.65 0.38 -8.65
N THR A 92 29.96 -0.39 -7.79
CA THR A 92 28.70 0.04 -7.17
C THR A 92 28.99 0.78 -5.88
N LEU A 93 29.32 2.07 -5.99
CA LEU A 93 29.56 2.89 -4.80
C LEU A 93 28.27 3.00 -3.96
N PRO A 94 28.31 2.89 -2.62
CA PRO A 94 27.11 2.91 -1.76
C PRO A 94 26.24 4.16 -1.92
N LYS A 95 26.87 5.31 -2.25
CA LYS A 95 26.18 6.60 -2.44
C LYS A 95 25.72 6.83 -3.88
N SER A 96 26.10 5.98 -4.84
CA SER A 96 25.59 6.02 -6.22
C SER A 96 24.08 5.75 -6.25
N ASN A 97 23.40 6.15 -7.34
CA ASN A 97 21.96 5.89 -7.49
C ASN A 97 21.67 4.38 -7.47
N LEU A 98 22.52 3.58 -8.13
CA LEU A 98 22.41 2.12 -8.11
C LEU A 98 22.63 1.55 -6.71
N GLY A 99 23.70 1.96 -6.02
CA GLY A 99 23.99 1.52 -4.65
C GLY A 99 22.85 1.85 -3.68
N LYS A 100 22.28 3.06 -3.78
CA LYS A 100 21.10 3.46 -2.99
C LYS A 100 19.87 2.61 -3.29
N ALA A 101 19.59 2.32 -4.57
CA ALA A 101 18.45 1.49 -4.97
C ALA A 101 18.58 0.05 -4.49
N VAL A 102 19.79 -0.54 -4.62
CA VAL A 102 20.11 -1.88 -4.15
C VAL A 102 19.98 -1.98 -2.63
N ASN A 103 20.64 -1.09 -1.89
CA ASN A 103 20.60 -1.07 -0.43
C ASN A 103 19.18 -0.88 0.09
N TYR A 104 18.41 0.02 -0.53
CA TYR A 104 17.00 0.21 -0.18
C TYR A 104 16.21 -1.08 -0.37
N THR A 105 16.33 -1.72 -1.53
CA THR A 105 15.55 -2.94 -1.84
C THR A 105 15.96 -4.12 -0.96
N LEU A 106 17.25 -4.29 -0.65
CA LEU A 106 17.73 -5.30 0.31
C LEU A 106 17.17 -5.06 1.72
N ASN A 107 17.11 -3.81 2.16
CA ASN A 107 16.54 -3.42 3.45
C ASN A 107 15.01 -3.63 3.52
N GLU A 108 14.33 -3.63 2.38
CA GLU A 108 12.90 -3.90 2.27
C GLU A 108 12.60 -5.38 2.00
N TYR A 109 13.59 -6.18 1.59
CA TYR A 109 13.40 -7.56 1.13
C TYR A 109 12.59 -8.45 2.08
N PRO A 110 12.82 -8.45 3.41
CA PRO A 110 12.00 -9.26 4.32
C PRO A 110 10.52 -8.87 4.25
N ALA A 111 10.22 -7.57 4.27
CA ALA A 111 8.85 -7.07 4.18
C ALA A 111 8.24 -7.19 2.78
N LEU A 112 9.07 -7.22 1.73
CA LEU A 112 8.63 -7.55 0.37
C LEU A 112 8.16 -9.01 0.30
N CYS A 113 8.82 -9.93 1.00
CA CYS A 113 8.42 -11.35 1.01
C CYS A 113 7.07 -11.59 1.72
N ASN A 114 6.66 -10.69 2.61
CA ASN A 114 5.45 -10.86 3.42
C ASN A 114 4.15 -10.94 2.60
N TYR A 115 4.12 -10.48 1.33
CA TYR A 115 2.91 -10.60 0.49
C TYR A 115 2.48 -12.06 0.23
N MET A 116 3.37 -13.02 0.43
CA MET A 116 3.07 -14.45 0.30
C MET A 116 2.39 -15.05 1.55
N ILE A 117 2.26 -14.27 2.64
CA ILE A 117 1.70 -14.77 3.91
C ILE A 117 0.17 -14.91 3.81
N LYS A 118 -0.50 -13.94 3.17
CA LYS A 118 -1.95 -13.92 3.02
C LYS A 118 -2.37 -13.60 1.59
N PRO A 119 -3.50 -14.13 1.10
CA PRO A 119 -3.92 -13.93 -0.28
C PRO A 119 -4.39 -12.50 -0.54
N GLU A 120 -4.87 -11.79 0.48
CA GLU A 120 -5.34 -10.40 0.36
C GLU A 120 -4.19 -9.39 0.25
N TYR A 121 -2.94 -9.83 0.46
CA TYR A 121 -1.78 -8.94 0.38
C TYR A 121 -1.39 -8.74 -1.09
N GLU A 122 -1.30 -7.48 -1.50
CA GLU A 122 -0.88 -7.08 -2.84
C GLU A 122 0.63 -6.82 -2.91
N LEU A 123 1.23 -6.93 -4.11
CA LEU A 123 2.64 -6.59 -4.34
C LEU A 123 2.95 -5.10 -4.10
N ASP A 124 1.96 -4.23 -4.24
CA ASP A 124 2.12 -2.81 -4.02
C ASP A 124 0.85 -2.19 -3.45
N ASN A 125 1.00 -0.95 -2.99
CA ASN A 125 -0.04 -0.15 -2.39
C ASN A 125 -0.66 0.83 -3.41
N ASN A 126 -0.50 0.61 -4.72
CA ASN A 126 -0.89 1.58 -5.74
C ASN A 126 -2.37 1.97 -5.65
N ALA A 127 -3.25 1.01 -5.29
CA ALA A 127 -4.67 1.28 -5.09
C ALA A 127 -4.90 2.33 -3.99
N ILE A 128 -4.24 2.17 -2.85
CA ILE A 128 -4.30 3.11 -1.72
C ILE A 128 -3.63 4.44 -2.06
N GLU A 129 -2.50 4.43 -2.77
CA GLU A 129 -1.81 5.66 -3.18
C GLU A 129 -2.66 6.51 -4.14
N ARG A 130 -3.38 5.86 -5.06
CA ARG A 130 -4.36 6.55 -5.93
C ARG A 130 -5.46 7.22 -5.11
N ILE A 131 -5.93 6.61 -4.02
CA ILE A 131 -6.92 7.21 -3.12
C ILE A 131 -6.30 8.38 -2.34
N ASN A 132 -5.10 8.19 -1.78
CA ASN A 132 -4.38 9.22 -1.03
C ASN A 132 -4.01 10.45 -1.89
N ARG A 133 -3.95 10.30 -3.22
CA ARG A 133 -3.76 11.42 -4.14
C ARG A 133 -4.87 12.46 -3.99
N TYR A 134 -6.13 12.07 -3.75
CA TYR A 134 -7.22 13.01 -3.55
C TYR A 134 -7.02 13.86 -2.30
N ILE A 135 -6.56 13.25 -1.21
CA ILE A 135 -6.23 13.95 0.04
C ILE A 135 -5.07 14.93 -0.20
N SER A 136 -4.03 14.48 -0.91
CA SER A 136 -2.85 15.30 -1.22
C SER A 136 -3.21 16.51 -2.10
N LEU A 137 -4.07 16.30 -3.10
CA LEU A 137 -4.59 17.37 -3.96
C LEU A 137 -5.49 18.32 -3.17
N SER A 138 -6.39 17.79 -2.34
CA SER A 138 -7.23 18.64 -1.49
C SER A 138 -6.38 19.51 -0.57
N ARG A 139 -5.36 18.94 0.10
CA ARG A 139 -4.49 19.72 0.99
C ARG A 139 -3.79 20.84 0.24
N ARG A 140 -3.39 20.62 -1.01
CA ARG A 140 -2.78 21.65 -1.86
C ARG A 140 -3.78 22.74 -2.27
N ASN A 141 -5.03 22.37 -2.51
CA ASN A 141 -6.06 23.27 -3.04
C ASN A 141 -6.98 23.87 -1.96
N SER A 142 -6.74 23.57 -0.68
CA SER A 142 -7.59 23.97 0.44
C SER A 142 -6.76 24.61 1.54
N LEU A 143 -7.14 25.83 1.92
CA LEU A 143 -6.54 26.55 3.05
C LEU A 143 -7.05 26.02 4.42
N PHE A 144 -8.02 25.09 4.43
CA PHE A 144 -8.70 24.63 5.65
C PHE A 144 -7.89 23.62 6.49
N CYS A 145 -6.72 23.19 6.00
CA CYS A 145 -5.78 22.34 6.75
C CYS A 145 -4.66 23.15 7.45
N GLY A 146 -4.97 24.35 7.94
CA GLY A 146 -3.99 25.25 8.58
C GLY A 146 -3.58 24.89 10.02
N SER A 147 -4.21 23.88 10.64
CA SER A 147 -3.86 23.41 11.99
C SER A 147 -3.96 21.88 12.08
N HIS A 148 -3.30 21.27 13.08
CA HIS A 148 -3.37 19.82 13.31
C HIS A 148 -4.81 19.35 13.52
N GLN A 149 -5.62 20.12 14.25
CA GLN A 149 -7.03 19.78 14.49
C GLN A 149 -7.88 19.92 13.23
N GLY A 150 -7.62 20.93 12.39
CA GLY A 150 -8.25 21.06 11.07
C GLY A 150 -7.90 19.89 10.15
N ALA A 151 -6.62 19.49 10.12
CA ALA A 151 -6.16 18.33 9.36
C ALA A 151 -6.83 17.02 9.84
N LYS A 152 -6.96 16.83 11.16
CA LYS A 152 -7.66 15.67 11.74
C LYS A 152 -9.12 15.60 11.30
N ARG A 153 -9.86 16.72 11.34
CA ARG A 153 -11.26 16.79 10.89
C ARG A 153 -11.38 16.52 9.39
N ALA A 154 -10.51 17.11 8.58
CA ALA A 154 -10.47 16.86 7.14
C ALA A 154 -10.21 15.38 6.84
N ALA A 155 -9.25 14.75 7.51
CA ALA A 155 -8.95 13.33 7.34
C ALA A 155 -10.16 12.44 7.65
N LEU A 156 -10.93 12.74 8.71
CA LEU A 156 -12.16 12.00 9.04
C LEU A 156 -13.21 12.10 7.92
N ILE A 157 -13.49 13.30 7.43
CA ILE A 157 -14.48 13.52 6.36
C ILE A 157 -14.04 12.86 5.06
N TYR A 158 -12.76 13.01 4.68
CA TYR A 158 -12.22 12.37 3.49
C TYR A 158 -12.23 10.85 3.59
N SER A 159 -12.01 10.28 4.78
CA SER A 159 -12.10 8.84 4.99
C SER A 159 -13.51 8.33 4.70
N LEU A 160 -14.55 9.01 5.19
CA LEU A 160 -15.94 8.68 4.88
C LEU A 160 -16.27 8.84 3.38
N ALA A 161 -15.82 9.93 2.75
CA ALA A 161 -16.03 10.16 1.33
C ALA A 161 -15.35 9.09 0.45
N CYS A 162 -14.12 8.69 0.80
CA CYS A 162 -13.40 7.63 0.12
C CYS A 162 -14.10 6.28 0.32
N SER A 163 -14.58 5.99 1.53
CA SER A 163 -15.38 4.79 1.81
C SER A 163 -16.67 4.75 1.00
N CYS A 164 -17.39 5.87 0.84
CA CYS A 164 -18.56 5.95 -0.05
C CYS A 164 -18.18 5.55 -1.48
N ARG A 165 -17.12 6.17 -2.01
CA ARG A 165 -16.63 5.87 -3.37
C ARG A 165 -16.27 4.38 -3.55
N LEU A 166 -15.60 3.77 -2.58
CA LEU A 166 -15.22 2.36 -2.62
C LEU A 166 -16.44 1.43 -2.62
N ASN A 167 -17.55 1.85 -2.01
CA ASN A 167 -18.80 1.09 -1.96
C ASN A 167 -19.80 1.50 -3.07
N GLY A 168 -19.38 2.32 -4.04
CA GLY A 168 -20.28 2.77 -5.13
C GLY A 168 -21.40 3.71 -4.67
N ILE A 169 -21.26 4.32 -3.50
CA ILE A 169 -22.26 5.20 -2.88
C ILE A 169 -22.06 6.64 -3.35
N ASN A 170 -23.18 7.32 -3.65
CA ASN A 170 -23.18 8.76 -3.84
C ASN A 170 -22.86 9.46 -2.52
N THR A 171 -21.66 10.04 -2.44
CA THR A 171 -21.15 10.72 -1.24
C THR A 171 -22.06 11.84 -0.75
N PHE A 172 -22.68 12.61 -1.65
CA PHE A 172 -23.57 13.71 -1.26
C PHE A 172 -24.86 13.19 -0.60
N GLU A 173 -25.47 12.17 -1.20
CA GLU A 173 -26.67 11.55 -0.64
C GLU A 173 -26.40 10.91 0.72
N TYR A 174 -25.26 10.25 0.87
CA TYR A 174 -24.79 9.70 2.14
C TYR A 174 -24.67 10.80 3.20
N PHE A 175 -23.91 11.87 2.93
CA PHE A 175 -23.74 12.93 3.92
C PHE A 175 -25.04 13.65 4.25
N LYS A 176 -25.92 13.87 3.27
CA LYS A 176 -27.25 14.45 3.50
C LYS A 176 -28.07 13.58 4.47
N ASP A 177 -28.15 12.28 4.19
CA ASP A 177 -28.90 11.35 5.03
C ASP A 177 -28.32 11.25 6.45
N ILE A 178 -27.00 11.12 6.56
CA ILE A 178 -26.31 11.01 7.84
C ILE A 178 -26.48 12.28 8.66
N LEU A 179 -26.30 13.47 8.08
CA LEU A 179 -26.51 14.73 8.80
C LEU A 179 -27.96 14.85 9.32
N ASN A 180 -28.95 14.45 8.52
CA ASN A 180 -30.35 14.43 8.95
C ASN A 180 -30.60 13.45 10.08
N LYS A 181 -30.07 12.23 9.99
CA LYS A 181 -30.20 11.21 11.05
C LYS A 181 -29.52 11.67 12.35
N PHE A 182 -28.34 12.30 12.24
CA PHE A 182 -27.59 12.75 13.41
C PHE A 182 -28.23 13.90 14.18
N ILE A 183 -29.13 14.69 13.57
CA ILE A 183 -29.96 15.65 14.31
C ILE A 183 -30.79 14.93 15.40
N MET A 184 -31.15 13.66 15.18
CA MET A 184 -31.95 12.85 16.11
C MET A 184 -31.11 11.91 16.99
N VAL A 185 -29.79 11.91 16.86
CA VAL A 185 -28.89 11.01 17.60
C VAL A 185 -28.43 11.67 18.90
N ASN A 186 -28.80 11.09 20.04
CA ASN A 186 -28.33 11.51 21.37
C ASN A 186 -26.84 11.12 21.57
N PRO A 187 -26.02 11.91 22.29
CA PRO A 187 -24.64 11.54 22.64
C PRO A 187 -24.45 10.14 23.26
N ASN A 188 -25.47 9.61 23.94
CA ASN A 188 -25.47 8.27 24.56
C ASN A 188 -25.93 7.14 23.61
N THR A 189 -26.06 7.43 22.31
CA THR A 189 -26.54 6.45 21.33
C THR A 189 -25.58 5.26 21.22
N ASN A 190 -26.15 4.06 21.13
CA ASN A 190 -25.41 2.82 21.04
C ASN A 190 -24.46 2.83 19.82
N LYS A 191 -23.19 2.47 20.05
CA LYS A 191 -22.16 2.35 18.99
C LYS A 191 -22.58 1.41 17.85
N LYS A 192 -23.42 0.41 18.14
CA LYS A 192 -23.99 -0.49 17.12
C LYS A 192 -24.85 0.27 16.11
N TYR A 193 -25.65 1.24 16.56
CA TYR A 193 -26.44 2.08 15.66
C TYR A 193 -25.54 2.92 14.74
N ILE A 194 -24.50 3.55 15.30
CA ILE A 194 -23.52 4.33 14.52
C ILE A 194 -22.79 3.45 13.49
N ARG A 195 -22.52 2.18 13.82
CA ARG A 195 -21.88 1.22 12.92
C ARG A 195 -22.72 0.92 11.67
N GLU A 196 -24.05 0.84 11.81
CA GLU A 196 -24.98 0.63 10.70
C GLU A 196 -25.07 1.85 9.77
N LEU A 197 -24.64 3.03 10.26
CA LEU A 197 -24.61 4.25 9.47
C LEU A 197 -23.33 4.40 8.63
N LEU A 198 -22.34 3.51 8.75
CA LEU A 198 -21.11 3.60 7.95
C LEU A 198 -21.37 3.23 6.48
N PRO A 199 -20.55 3.74 5.53
CA PRO A 199 -20.81 3.53 4.09
C PRO A 199 -20.91 2.07 3.67
N ASP A 200 -20.17 1.15 4.28
CA ASP A 200 -20.22 -0.28 3.94
C ASP A 200 -21.52 -0.98 4.38
N LYS A 201 -22.29 -0.35 5.28
CA LYS A 201 -23.60 -0.83 5.77
C LYS A 201 -24.75 0.07 5.35
N TRP A 202 -24.44 1.21 4.73
CA TRP A 202 -25.42 2.18 4.28
C TRP A 202 -26.19 1.62 3.09
N LYS A 203 -27.30 0.96 3.40
CA LYS A 203 -28.32 0.56 2.43
C LYS A 203 -29.36 1.68 2.36
N LYS A 204 -29.70 2.10 1.14
CA LYS A 204 -30.91 2.89 0.89
C LYS A 204 -32.14 2.00 1.04
#